data_AF-A0A117PXG7-F1
#
_entry.id   AF-A0A117PXG7-F1
#
_cell.length_a   1.000
_cell.length_b   1.000
_cell.length_c   1.000
_cell.angle_alpha   90.00
_cell.angle_beta   90.00
_cell.angle_gamma   90.00
#
_symmetry.space_group_name_H-M   'P 1'
#
loop_
_entity.id
_entity.type
_entity.pdbx_description
1 polymer ?
#
loop_
_entity_poly.entity_id
_entity_poly.type
_entity_poly.pdbx_seq_one_letter_code
_entity_poly.pdbx_strand_id
1 'polypeptide(L)' 'MSSLDDALENARFTYEQHVRTCRQCHADAALCAVAKHLLRIYNNARRDLLRATGHQAPTATP' A
#
# COMPACT_ATOMS: atom_id res chain seq x y z
N MET A 1 -10.35 -9.50 -9.87
CA MET A 1 -9.28 -8.88 -9.07
C MET A 1 -8.37 -9.98 -8.57
N SER A 2 -7.06 -9.76 -8.63
CA SER A 2 -6.08 -10.71 -8.08
C SER A 2 -5.95 -10.45 -6.59
N SER A 3 -5.69 -11.48 -5.77
CA SER A 3 -5.56 -11.33 -4.30
C SER A 3 -4.55 -10.26 -3.87
N LEU A 4 -3.50 -10.01 -4.66
CA LEU A 4 -2.52 -8.94 -4.42
C LEU A 4 -3.06 -7.53 -4.71
N ASP A 5 -3.95 -7.41 -5.69
CA ASP A 5 -4.63 -6.15 -6.04
C ASP A 5 -5.62 -5.77 -4.93
N ASP A 6 -6.38 -6.74 -4.43
CA ASP A 6 -7.29 -6.56 -3.28
C ASP A 6 -6.52 -6.16 -2.01
N ALA A 7 -5.35 -6.78 -1.77
CA ALA A 7 -4.49 -6.43 -0.64
C ALA A 7 -3.94 -5.00 -0.74
N LEU A 8 -3.58 -4.56 -1.95
CA LEU A 8 -3.11 -3.19 -2.20
C LEU A 8 -4.22 -2.17 -1.95
N GLU A 9 -5.40 -2.38 -2.53
CA GLU A 9 -6.53 -1.48 -2.39
C GLU A 9 -7.03 -1.40 -0.94
N ASN A 10 -7.09 -2.53 -0.23
CA ASN A 10 -7.45 -2.53 1.18
C ASN A 10 -6.43 -1.77 2.05
N ALA A 11 -5.12 -1.96 1.80
CA ALA A 11 -4.08 -1.24 2.52
C ALA A 11 -4.11 0.26 2.22
N ARG A 12 -4.39 0.64 0.97
CA ARG A 12 -4.58 2.03 0.55
C ARG A 12 -5.76 2.67 1.27
N PHE A 13 -6.94 2.03 1.21
CA PHE A 13 -8.16 2.52 1.84
C PHE A 13 -7.96 2.73 3.34
N THR A 14 -7.35 1.76 4.02
CA THR A 14 -7.07 1.82 5.47
C THR A 14 -6.16 3.00 5.82
N TYR A 15 -5.09 3.21 5.06
CA TYR A 15 -4.18 4.34 5.25
C TYR A 15 -4.90 5.68 5.05
N GLU A 16 -5.63 5.84 3.95
CA GLU A 16 -6.33 7.08 3.63
C GLU A 16 -7.44 7.39 4.65
N GLN A 17 -8.22 6.39 5.05
CA GLN A 17 -9.25 6.54 6.08
C GLN A 17 -8.62 6.99 7.40
N HIS A 18 -7.47 6.43 7.78
CA HIS A 18 -6.78 6.86 9.00
C HIS A 18 -6.33 8.31 8.92
N VAL A 19 -5.67 8.72 7.83
CA VAL A 19 -5.23 10.12 7.68
C VAL A 19 -6.42 11.08 7.68
N ARG A 20 -7.55 10.70 7.07
CA ARG A 20 -8.79 11.49 7.08
C ARG A 20 -9.47 11.59 8.43
N THR A 21 -9.27 10.66 9.37
CA THR A 21 -10.02 10.60 10.64
C THR A 21 -9.14 10.84 11.87
N CYS A 22 -7.83 10.71 11.76
CA CYS A 22 -6.90 10.87 12.86
C CYS A 22 -6.64 12.34 13.15
N ARG A 23 -7.03 12.80 14.35
CA ARG A 23 -6.80 14.18 14.80
C ARG A 23 -5.32 14.58 14.76
N GLN A 24 -4.40 13.68 15.12
CA GLN A 24 -2.97 13.98 15.10
C GLN A 24 -2.45 14.20 13.68
N CYS A 25 -2.89 13.41 12.70
CA CYS A 25 -2.49 13.58 11.30
C CYS A 25 -3.10 14.84 10.66
N HIS A 26 -4.24 15.32 11.18
CA HIS A 26 -4.85 16.58 10.75
C HIS A 26 -4.22 17.82 11.40
N ALA A 27 -3.85 17.70 12.67
CA ALA A 27 -3.34 18.82 13.46
C ALA A 27 -1.86 19.09 13.20
N ASP A 28 -1.10 18.08 12.79
CA ASP A 28 0.35 18.12 12.63
C ASP A 28 0.75 17.94 11.16
N ALA A 29 1.86 18.55 10.75
CA ALA A 29 2.43 18.32 9.42
C ALA A 29 3.09 16.92 9.32
N ALA A 30 3.25 16.21 10.44
CA ALA A 30 3.85 14.89 10.51
C ALA A 30 2.83 13.74 10.68
N LEU A 31 3.06 12.64 9.96
CA LEU A 31 2.30 11.40 10.13
C LEU A 31 2.52 10.81 11.53
N CYS A 32 1.43 10.42 12.19
CA CYS A 32 1.50 9.69 13.46
C CYS A 32 2.12 8.29 13.27
N ALA A 33 2.46 7.61 14.38
CA ALA A 33 3.06 6.28 14.33
C ALA A 33 2.17 5.24 13.61
N VAL A 34 0.86 5.32 13.80
CA VAL A 34 -0.11 4.42 13.14
C VAL A 34 -0.15 4.71 11.64
N ALA A 35 -0.25 5.97 11.23
CA ALA A 35 -0.23 6.34 9.81
C ALA A 35 1.09 5.91 9.13
N LYS A 36 2.24 6.04 9.81
CA LYS A 36 3.52 5.52 9.33
C LYS A 36 3.51 4.00 9.16
N HIS A 37 2.88 3.27 10.09
CA HIS A 37 2.74 1.83 9.99
C HIS A 37 1.85 1.43 8.80
N LEU A 38 0.67 2.06 8.66
CA LEU A 38 -0.24 1.81 7.54
C LEU A 38 0.41 2.13 6.18
N LEU A 39 1.14 3.24 6.10
CA LEU A 39 1.89 3.61 4.90
C LEU A 39 2.97 2.57 4.56
N ARG A 40 3.63 1.96 5.56
CA ARG A 40 4.57 0.86 5.34
C ARG A 40 3.86 -0.37 4.76
N ILE A 41 2.69 -0.74 5.28
CA ILE A 41 1.90 -1.87 4.76
C ILE A 41 1.52 -1.62 3.30
N TYR A 42 0.98 -0.43 2.99
CA TYR A 42 0.63 -0.06 1.62
C TYR A 42 1.82 -0.14 0.66
N ASN A 43 2.99 0.39 1.06
CA ASN A 43 4.20 0.32 0.23
C ASN A 43 4.71 -1.12 0.05
N ASN A 44 4.53 -2.00 1.04
CA ASN A 44 4.87 -3.42 0.90
C ASN A 44 3.96 -4.10 -0.12
N ALA A 45 2.64 -3.94 0.01
CA ALA A 45 1.67 -4.49 -0.94
C ALA A 45 1.95 -4.00 -2.38
N ARG A 46 2.30 -2.71 -2.54
CA ARG A 46 2.66 -2.15 -3.87
C ARG A 46 3.91 -2.84 -4.44
N ARG A 47 4.93 -3.07 -3.61
CA ARG A 47 6.15 -3.77 -4.04
C ARG A 47 5.88 -5.23 -4.40
N ASP A 48 5.03 -5.91 -3.65
CA ASP A 48 4.66 -7.30 -3.94
C ASP A 48 3.86 -7.41 -5.24
N LEU A 49 2.95 -6.47 -5.50
CA LEU A 49 2.24 -6.40 -6.78
C LEU A 49 3.21 -6.14 -7.95
N LEU A 50 4.12 -5.17 -7.82
CA LEU A 50 5.14 -4.87 -8.83
C LEU A 50 6.09 -6.07 -9.06
N ARG A 51 6.42 -6.83 -8.01
CA ARG A 51 7.21 -8.05 -8.13
C ARG A 51 6.42 -9.11 -8.90
N ALA A 52 5.15 -9.33 -8.55
CA ALA A 52 4.30 -10.33 -9.21
C ALA A 52 4.07 -10.01 -10.69
N THR A 53 3.84 -8.74 -11.05
CA THR A 53 3.70 -8.31 -12.45
C THR A 53 5.04 -8.34 -13.20
N GLY A 54 6.15 -8.01 -12.54
CA GLY A 54 7.49 -8.12 -13.12
C GLY A 54 7.93 -9.56 -13.41
N HIS A 55 7.48 -10.54 -12.61
CA HIS A 55 7.71 -11.97 -12.86
C HIS A 55 6.82 -12.54 -13.97
N GLN A 56 5.82 -11.80 -14.45
CA GLN A 56 4.97 -12.18 -15.58
C GLN A 56 5.52 -11.68 -16.93
N ALA A 57 6.66 -10.98 -16.95
CA ALA A 57 7.37 -10.68 -18.19
C ALA A 57 7.78 -12.02 -18.85
N PRO A 58 7.32 -12.31 -20.08
CA PRO A 58 7.50 -13.62 -20.68
C PRO A 58 8.99 -13.88 -20.87
N THR A 59 9.47 -14.97 -20.28
CA THR A 59 10.67 -15.65 -20.75
C THR A 59 10.40 -16.09 -22.18
N ALA A 60 10.79 -15.25 -23.14
CA ALA A 60 10.90 -15.63 -24.53
C ALA A 60 11.99 -16.72 -24.60
N THR A 61 11.55 -17.97 -24.68
CA THR A 61 12.41 -19.13 -24.91
C THR A 61 12.89 -19.10 -26.37
N PRO A 62 14.19 -19.28 -26.65
CA PRO A 62 14.72 -19.35 -28.01
C PRO A 62 14.30 -20.62 -28.77
#